data_AF-A0A2N1KM32-F1
#
_entry.id   AF-A0A2N1KM32-F1
#
_cell.length_a   1.000
_cell.length_b   1.000
_cell.length_c   1.000
_cell.angle_alpha   90.00
_cell.angle_beta   90.00
_cell.angle_gamma   90.00
#
_symmetry.space_group_name_H-M   'P 1'
#
loop_
_entity.id
_entity.type
_entity.pdbx_description
1 polymer ?
#
loop_
_entity_poly.entity_id
_entity_poly.type
_entity_poly.pdbx_seq_one_letter_code
_entity_poly.pdbx_strand_id
1 'polypeptide(L)'
;MQLYRLLGYSLGCLLCFLCHFPAYSQFNRPVYDTTVTRGIRYKAELGGLVSTSSRTPFWLRSNQFGTVPFESPSALITLGATGLWGDATQNRKPYLKAGVEAVGNLNRSSRLILPEAYAAVRLGHAELYVGRRKEINGITDTLLTSGSYAWSGNAVPITQVRIGTKDYAPLKFTKGVISLNAFISHGWFTNTDSMQNVYLHAKALFVRIGKPTWKVRFYGGMNHFVQWGGYSRYLNNSLSNNGYLPSGWGAYKRAFWPSKIEEKGGSGFTAFDTANRSGNHLGSVDIALELSLRRTNFLFYIQRPWEDMSGVVLVIYQMEHTEYVGKTALQSPYVVFD
;
A
#
# COMPACT_ATOMS: atom_id res chain seq x y z
N MET A 1 -53.77 23.91 40.81
CA MET A 1 -54.12 22.70 40.04
C MET A 1 -53.70 22.98 38.60
N GLN A 2 -52.62 22.48 38.01
CA GLN A 2 -51.56 21.52 38.32
C GLN A 2 -50.43 21.93 37.34
N LEU A 3 -49.22 22.31 37.76
CA LEU A 3 -48.04 21.42 37.88
C LEU A 3 -48.10 20.19 36.97
N TYR A 4 -47.21 20.06 35.97
CA TYR A 4 -46.36 18.87 35.76
C TYR A 4 -45.47 19.02 34.51
N ARG A 5 -44.21 18.59 34.65
CA ARG A 5 -43.15 18.36 33.63
C ARG A 5 -42.13 19.48 33.33
N LEU A 6 -41.47 19.89 34.41
CA LEU A 6 -40.00 19.99 34.48
C LEU A 6 -39.35 18.58 34.45
N LEU A 7 -38.05 18.54 34.15
CA LEU A 7 -37.06 17.44 34.21
C LEU A 7 -36.74 16.70 32.91
N GLY A 8 -35.50 16.88 32.42
CA GLY A 8 -34.88 15.88 31.54
C GLY A 8 -33.71 16.25 30.63
N TYR A 9 -33.17 17.49 30.63
CA TYR A 9 -31.91 17.76 29.91
C TYR A 9 -30.73 17.64 30.86
N SER A 10 -30.28 16.41 31.12
CA SER A 10 -29.00 16.15 31.77
C SER A 10 -27.87 16.25 30.74
N LEU A 11 -27.03 17.27 30.92
CA LEU A 11 -25.67 17.35 30.41
C LEU A 11 -24.96 16.00 30.55
N GLY A 12 -24.72 15.31 29.45
CA GLY A 12 -23.79 14.18 29.39
C GLY A 12 -22.36 14.70 29.27
N CYS A 13 -21.78 15.14 30.39
CA CYS A 13 -20.33 15.36 30.49
C CYS A 13 -19.59 14.05 30.21
N LEU A 14 -18.77 14.04 29.16
CA LEU A 14 -17.84 12.97 28.85
C LEU A 14 -16.67 13.02 29.85
N LEU A 15 -16.89 12.48 31.05
CA LEU A 15 -15.84 12.26 32.05
C LEU A 15 -15.09 10.97 31.69
N CYS A 16 -14.03 11.13 30.88
CA CYS A 16 -12.99 10.11 30.75
C CYS A 16 -12.25 10.00 32.09
N PHE A 17 -12.64 9.04 32.94
CA PHE A 17 -11.77 8.58 34.00
C PHE A 17 -10.57 7.88 33.38
N LEU A 18 -9.45 8.61 33.28
CA LEU A 18 -8.11 8.06 33.08
C LEU A 18 -7.71 7.27 34.33
N CYS A 19 -8.20 6.03 34.43
CA CYS A 19 -7.57 5.04 35.31
C CYS A 19 -6.17 4.77 34.75
N HIS A 20 -5.19 5.47 35.31
CA HIS A 20 -3.77 5.21 35.13
C HIS A 20 -3.45 3.85 35.74
N PHE A 21 -3.66 2.78 34.98
CA PHE A 21 -2.81 1.62 35.14
C PHE A 21 -1.54 1.92 34.33
N PRO A 22 -0.38 2.14 34.97
CA PRO A 22 0.87 2.11 34.24
C PRO A 22 1.06 0.67 33.77
N ALA A 23 0.61 0.37 32.55
CA ALA A 23 0.99 -0.83 31.85
C ALA A 23 2.47 -0.69 31.50
N TYR A 24 3.34 -1.01 32.45
CA TYR A 24 4.76 -1.22 32.20
C TYR A 24 4.90 -2.53 31.42
N SER A 25 4.81 -2.44 30.11
CA SER A 25 5.28 -3.48 29.19
C SER A 25 6.19 -2.83 28.15
N GLN A 26 7.37 -2.41 28.59
CA GLN A 26 8.52 -2.32 27.70
C GLN A 26 9.63 -3.17 28.32
N PHE A 27 9.65 -4.45 27.94
CA PHE A 27 10.89 -5.21 28.01
C PHE A 27 11.89 -4.47 27.11
N ASN A 28 12.79 -3.72 27.73
CA ASN A 28 13.82 -2.92 27.06
C ASN A 28 14.92 -3.86 26.55
N ARG A 29 14.57 -4.76 25.62
CA ARG A 29 15.55 -5.48 24.83
C ARG A 29 16.02 -4.54 23.72
N PRO A 30 17.32 -4.50 23.40
CA PRO A 30 17.79 -3.76 22.25
C PRO A 30 16.99 -4.23 21.02
N VAL A 31 16.24 -3.30 20.42
CA VAL A 31 15.58 -3.53 19.13
C VAL A 31 16.71 -3.62 18.11
N TYR A 32 17.08 -4.85 17.75
CA TYR A 32 18.13 -5.07 16.78
C TYR A 32 17.67 -4.64 15.39
N ASP A 33 18.50 -3.88 14.71
CA ASP A 33 18.27 -3.54 13.31
C ASP A 33 18.42 -4.79 12.44
N THR A 34 17.29 -5.39 12.07
CA THR A 34 17.22 -6.57 11.19
C THR A 34 17.57 -6.26 9.73
N THR A 35 17.85 -5.00 9.39
CA THR A 35 18.26 -4.61 8.03
C THR A 35 19.75 -4.82 7.78
N VAL A 36 20.58 -4.70 8.83
CA VAL A 36 22.04 -4.80 8.72
C VAL A 36 22.67 -5.88 9.61
N THR A 37 22.00 -6.27 10.70
CA THR A 37 22.59 -7.19 11.68
C THR A 37 22.53 -8.64 11.17
N ARG A 38 23.70 -9.30 11.12
CA ARG A 38 23.83 -10.71 10.73
C ARG A 38 23.21 -11.67 11.75
N GLY A 39 22.76 -12.81 11.25
CA GLY A 39 22.23 -13.92 12.04
C GLY A 39 20.71 -14.02 12.02
N ILE A 40 20.18 -14.93 12.84
CA ILE A 40 18.74 -15.17 12.98
C ILE A 40 18.23 -14.44 14.22
N ARG A 41 17.05 -13.84 14.10
CA ARG A 41 16.34 -13.14 15.16
C ARG A 41 14.93 -13.71 15.26
N TYR A 42 14.54 -14.07 16.48
CA TYR A 42 13.23 -14.62 16.77
C TYR A 42 12.35 -13.55 17.41
N LYS A 43 11.05 -13.63 17.13
CA LYS A 43 10.01 -12.75 17.64
C LYS A 43 8.89 -13.61 18.20
N ALA A 44 8.44 -13.29 19.41
CA ALA A 44 7.27 -13.87 20.03
C ALA A 44 6.49 -12.75 20.73
N GLU A 45 5.21 -12.59 20.40
CA GLU A 45 4.33 -11.60 21.02
C GLU A 45 3.01 -12.27 21.41
N LEU A 46 2.49 -11.90 22.58
CA LEU A 46 1.16 -12.24 23.05
C LEU A 46 0.40 -10.94 23.27
N GLY A 47 -0.80 -10.85 22.71
CA GLY A 47 -1.64 -9.66 22.80
C GLY A 47 -3.10 -10.02 23.09
N GLY A 48 -3.85 -9.04 23.58
CA GLY A 48 -5.27 -9.17 23.86
C GLY A 48 -6.01 -7.87 23.55
N LEU A 49 -7.21 -8.00 23.01
CA LEU A 49 -8.14 -6.90 22.74
C LEU A 49 -9.41 -7.16 23.52
N VAL A 50 -9.76 -6.22 24.40
CA VAL A 50 -10.98 -6.24 25.20
C VAL A 50 -11.83 -5.05 24.77
N SER A 51 -13.12 -5.28 24.54
CA SER A 51 -14.07 -4.27 24.11
C SER A 51 -15.44 -4.60 24.65
N THR A 52 -16.24 -3.57 24.96
CA THR A 52 -17.67 -3.70 25.26
C THR A 52 -18.52 -3.92 24.01
N SER A 53 -17.98 -3.55 22.84
CA SER A 53 -18.57 -3.80 21.52
C SER A 53 -18.01 -5.08 20.90
N SER A 54 -18.75 -5.71 20.00
CA SER A 54 -18.32 -6.89 19.24
C SER A 54 -17.31 -6.60 18.12
N ARG A 55 -16.92 -5.32 17.94
CA ARG A 55 -16.03 -4.87 16.87
C ARG A 55 -14.77 -4.23 17.43
N THR A 56 -13.63 -4.54 16.82
CA THR A 56 -12.35 -3.87 17.08
C THR A 56 -12.39 -2.46 16.48
N PRO A 57 -12.10 -1.40 17.27
CA PRO A 57 -11.99 -0.03 16.77
C PRO A 57 -11.06 0.09 15.57
N PHE A 58 -11.44 0.91 14.59
CA PHE A 58 -10.71 1.08 13.32
C PHE A 58 -9.20 1.34 13.52
N TRP A 59 -8.84 2.27 14.39
CA TRP A 59 -7.45 2.65 14.62
C TRP A 59 -6.58 1.55 15.24
N LEU A 60 -7.17 0.58 15.95
CA LEU A 60 -6.42 -0.54 16.54
C LEU A 60 -6.06 -1.62 15.51
N ARG A 61 -6.67 -1.59 14.33
CA ARG A 61 -6.48 -2.59 13.28
C ARG A 61 -5.94 -2.04 11.96
N SER A 62 -5.96 -0.72 11.79
CA SER A 62 -5.31 -0.04 10.67
C SER A 62 -3.80 -0.19 10.75
N ASN A 63 -3.14 -0.33 9.59
CA ASN A 63 -1.69 -0.56 9.47
C ASN A 63 -1.15 -1.80 10.20
N GLN A 64 -2.01 -2.79 10.47
CA GLN A 64 -1.61 -4.04 11.14
C GLN A 64 -1.43 -5.22 10.16
N PHE A 65 -1.31 -4.98 8.87
CA PHE A 65 -1.16 -5.99 7.81
C PHE A 65 -2.21 -7.11 7.88
N GLY A 66 -3.43 -6.74 8.28
CA GLY A 66 -4.55 -7.66 8.47
C GLY A 66 -4.43 -8.61 9.67
N THR A 67 -3.40 -8.47 10.52
CA THR A 67 -3.17 -9.38 11.65
C THR A 67 -4.14 -9.14 12.79
N VAL A 68 -4.62 -7.91 12.99
CA VAL A 68 -5.63 -7.60 14.01
C VAL A 68 -7.04 -7.89 13.50
N PRO A 69 -7.83 -8.72 14.20
CA PRO A 69 -9.14 -9.15 13.72
C PRO A 69 -10.22 -8.06 13.82
N PHE A 70 -11.25 -8.20 12.98
CA PHE A 70 -12.44 -7.35 12.99
C PHE A 70 -13.25 -7.49 14.28
N GLU A 71 -13.32 -8.70 14.82
CA GLU A 71 -14.14 -9.06 15.99
C GLU A 71 -13.35 -8.95 17.28
N SER A 72 -14.01 -8.47 18.32
CA SER A 72 -13.50 -8.39 19.69
C SER A 72 -14.52 -8.99 20.68
N PRO A 73 -14.09 -9.45 21.87
CA PRO A 73 -12.70 -9.58 22.33
C PRO A 73 -11.91 -10.62 21.53
N SER A 74 -10.58 -10.49 21.54
CA SER A 74 -9.67 -11.41 20.84
C SER A 74 -8.34 -11.54 21.58
N ALA A 75 -7.75 -12.74 21.58
CA ALA A 75 -6.33 -12.91 21.87
C ALA A 75 -5.53 -13.06 20.57
N LEU A 76 -4.27 -12.63 20.59
CA LEU A 76 -3.34 -12.70 19.45
C LEU A 76 -2.04 -13.34 19.90
N ILE A 77 -1.51 -14.23 19.08
CA ILE A 77 -0.20 -14.87 19.26
C ILE A 77 0.58 -14.66 17.97
N THR A 78 1.71 -13.96 18.05
CA THR A 78 2.61 -13.74 16.92
C THR A 78 3.91 -14.48 17.16
N LEU A 79 4.33 -15.29 16.20
CA LEU A 79 5.64 -15.93 16.19
C LEU A 79 6.35 -15.58 14.88
N GLY A 80 7.63 -15.28 14.93
CA GLY A 80 8.39 -14.96 13.73
C GLY A 80 9.88 -15.20 13.86
N ALA A 81 10.53 -15.31 12.71
CA ALA A 81 11.97 -15.39 12.59
C ALA A 81 12.44 -14.64 11.35
N THR A 82 13.51 -13.85 11.51
CA THR A 82 14.17 -13.14 10.41
C THR A 82 15.65 -13.48 10.41
N GLY A 83 16.17 -13.93 9.28
CA GLY A 83 17.57 -14.28 9.08
C GLY A 83 18.24 -13.37 8.07
N LEU A 84 19.48 -12.98 8.35
CA LEU A 84 20.37 -12.29 7.43
C LEU A 84 21.72 -13.01 7.36
N TRP A 85 22.13 -13.42 6.16
CA TRP A 85 23.37 -14.14 5.89
C TRP A 85 24.22 -13.38 4.87
N GLY A 86 25.42 -12.95 5.28
CA GLY A 86 26.32 -12.11 4.49
C GLY A 86 26.47 -10.71 5.08
N ASP A 87 27.17 -9.81 4.37
CA ASP A 87 27.45 -8.47 4.87
C ASP A 87 26.59 -7.40 4.20
N ALA A 88 25.59 -6.89 4.92
CA ALA A 88 24.73 -5.81 4.44
C ALA A 88 25.47 -4.47 4.29
N THR A 89 26.63 -4.29 4.94
CA THR A 89 27.45 -3.08 4.81
C THR A 89 28.34 -3.11 3.56
N GLN A 90 28.59 -4.30 3.01
CA GLN A 90 29.46 -4.46 1.85
C GLN A 90 28.66 -4.44 0.53
N ASN A 91 28.56 -3.27 -0.08
CA ASN A 91 27.78 -3.04 -1.30
C ASN A 91 28.18 -3.87 -2.56
N ARG A 92 29.31 -4.57 -2.53
CA ARG A 92 29.82 -5.35 -3.68
C ARG A 92 29.65 -6.86 -3.54
N LYS A 93 29.14 -7.35 -2.41
CA LYS A 93 28.92 -8.79 -2.19
C LYS A 93 27.43 -9.08 -2.06
N PRO A 94 26.94 -10.16 -2.66
CA PRO A 94 25.57 -10.57 -2.46
C PRO A 94 25.39 -11.07 -1.01
N TYR A 95 24.19 -10.87 -0.47
CA TYR A 95 23.78 -11.41 0.81
C TYR A 95 22.31 -11.83 0.77
N LEU A 96 21.92 -12.73 1.66
CA LEU A 96 20.58 -13.30 1.72
C LEU A 96 19.81 -12.74 2.92
N LYS A 97 18.52 -12.53 2.74
CA LYS A 97 17.58 -12.23 3.82
C LYS A 97 16.33 -13.08 3.68
N ALA A 98 15.87 -13.70 4.76
CA ALA A 98 14.58 -14.39 4.77
C ALA A 98 13.81 -14.02 6.04
N GLY A 99 12.49 -14.05 5.95
CA GLY A 99 11.62 -13.73 7.07
C GLY A 99 10.34 -14.55 7.02
N VAL A 100 9.91 -15.02 8.18
CA VAL A 100 8.61 -15.67 8.38
C VAL A 100 7.96 -15.08 9.63
N GLU A 101 6.67 -14.76 9.55
CA GLU A 101 5.85 -14.34 10.68
C GLU A 101 4.47 -14.99 10.53
N ALA A 102 4.01 -15.65 11.57
CA ALA A 102 2.69 -16.25 11.69
C ALA A 102 1.95 -15.62 12.87
N VAL A 103 0.69 -15.24 12.65
CA VAL A 103 -0.19 -14.66 13.66
C VAL A 103 -1.44 -15.50 13.78
N GLY A 104 -1.68 -16.04 14.97
CA GLY A 104 -2.92 -16.72 15.33
C GLY A 104 -3.83 -15.78 16.12
N ASN A 105 -5.09 -15.68 15.68
CA ASN A 105 -6.11 -14.91 16.38
C ASN A 105 -7.14 -15.87 16.99
N LEU A 106 -7.40 -15.72 18.29
CA LEU A 106 -8.41 -16.47 19.03
C LEU A 106 -9.61 -15.56 19.31
N ASN A 107 -10.67 -15.75 18.54
CA ASN A 107 -11.98 -15.11 18.68
C ASN A 107 -13.07 -16.01 18.07
N ARG A 108 -14.30 -15.50 17.90
CA ARG A 108 -15.42 -16.26 17.30
C ARG A 108 -15.11 -16.79 15.90
N SER A 109 -14.31 -16.05 15.12
CA SER A 109 -13.85 -16.40 13.78
C SER A 109 -12.33 -16.56 13.74
N SER A 110 -11.80 -17.51 14.53
CA SER A 110 -10.36 -17.73 14.69
C SER A 110 -9.67 -18.02 13.35
N ARG A 111 -8.50 -17.41 13.12
CA ARG A 111 -7.74 -17.50 11.86
C ARG A 111 -6.24 -17.52 12.13
N LEU A 112 -5.52 -18.25 11.29
CA LEU A 112 -4.07 -18.18 11.18
C LEU A 112 -3.69 -17.33 9.97
N ILE A 113 -2.84 -16.34 10.17
CA ILE A 113 -2.43 -15.35 9.17
C ILE A 113 -0.92 -15.43 9.02
N LEU A 114 -0.44 -15.43 7.78
CA LEU A 114 0.98 -15.46 7.45
C LEU A 114 1.36 -14.16 6.73
N PRO A 115 1.53 -13.04 7.46
CA PRO A 115 1.84 -11.74 6.86
C PRO A 115 3.25 -11.67 6.26
N GLU A 116 4.21 -12.43 6.79
CA GLU A 116 5.55 -12.55 6.23
C GLU A 116 5.93 -14.01 5.99
N ALA A 117 6.42 -14.30 4.79
CA ALA A 117 7.04 -15.55 4.38
C ALA A 117 7.76 -15.28 3.06
N TYR A 118 9.02 -14.84 3.14
CA TYR A 118 9.80 -14.46 1.97
C TYR A 118 11.27 -14.85 2.08
N ALA A 119 11.91 -14.95 0.93
CA ALA A 119 13.36 -15.03 0.78
C ALA A 119 13.81 -13.99 -0.25
N ALA A 120 14.96 -13.36 -0.01
CA ALA A 120 15.51 -12.28 -0.80
C ALA A 120 17.01 -12.45 -1.00
N VAL A 121 17.47 -12.13 -2.21
CA VAL A 121 18.88 -11.95 -2.56
C VAL A 121 19.12 -10.46 -2.78
N ARG A 122 20.17 -9.92 -2.16
CA ARG A 122 20.49 -8.49 -2.19
C ARG A 122 21.92 -8.27 -2.64
N LEU A 123 22.14 -7.23 -3.44
CA LEU A 123 23.47 -6.78 -3.87
C LEU A 123 23.49 -5.26 -3.94
N GLY A 124 24.20 -4.62 -3.02
CA GLY A 124 24.17 -3.16 -2.88
C GLY A 124 22.75 -2.67 -2.64
N HIS A 125 22.23 -1.83 -3.54
CA HIS A 125 20.84 -1.33 -3.49
C HIS A 125 19.84 -2.25 -4.17
N ALA A 126 20.28 -3.20 -5.00
CA ALA A 126 19.40 -4.11 -5.73
C ALA A 126 18.90 -5.23 -4.82
N GLU A 127 17.65 -5.61 -5.02
CA GLU A 127 16.98 -6.69 -4.33
C GLU A 127 16.08 -7.46 -5.28
N LEU A 128 16.14 -8.79 -5.19
CA LEU A 128 15.14 -9.71 -5.73
C LEU A 128 14.57 -10.49 -4.55
N TYR A 129 13.26 -10.51 -4.36
CA TYR A 129 12.62 -11.38 -3.38
C TYR A 129 11.43 -12.12 -3.97
N VAL A 130 11.12 -13.25 -3.34
CA VAL A 130 9.93 -14.06 -3.59
C VAL A 130 9.22 -14.32 -2.27
N GLY A 131 7.90 -14.20 -2.28
CA GLY A 131 7.04 -14.53 -1.15
C GLY A 131 6.15 -13.38 -0.69
N ARG A 132 5.69 -13.45 0.57
CA ARG A 132 4.89 -12.41 1.23
C ARG A 132 5.78 -11.57 2.14
N ARG A 133 5.70 -10.25 2.01
CA ARG A 133 6.48 -9.31 2.82
C ARG A 133 5.65 -8.10 3.18
N LYS A 134 5.77 -7.63 4.42
CA LYS A 134 5.13 -6.38 4.87
C LYS A 134 5.75 -5.20 4.15
N GLU A 135 4.94 -4.48 3.39
CA GLU A 135 5.39 -3.40 2.51
C GLU A 135 4.38 -2.27 2.47
N ILE A 136 4.91 -1.05 2.37
CA ILE A 136 4.15 0.17 2.11
C ILE A 136 4.83 0.80 0.90
N ASN A 137 4.06 1.11 -0.15
CA ASN A 137 4.60 1.74 -1.36
C ASN A 137 4.00 3.13 -1.52
N GLY A 138 4.85 4.10 -1.87
CA GLY A 138 4.49 5.52 -1.90
C GLY A 138 5.24 6.32 -0.86
N ILE A 139 5.18 7.64 -0.98
CA ILE A 139 5.78 8.57 -0.02
C ILE A 139 4.78 8.83 1.10
N THR A 140 5.03 8.28 2.28
CA THR A 140 4.19 8.46 3.46
C THR A 140 5.01 8.24 4.74
N ASP A 141 4.55 8.79 5.86
CA ASP A 141 5.08 8.46 7.18
C ASP A 141 4.40 7.18 7.69
N THR A 142 5.18 6.15 7.99
CA THR A 142 4.66 4.83 8.40
C THR A 142 4.29 4.72 9.87
N LEU A 143 4.57 5.75 10.68
CA LEU A 143 4.37 5.76 12.13
C LEU A 143 3.17 6.61 12.54
N LEU A 144 2.95 7.75 11.86
CA LEU A 144 1.99 8.77 12.26
C LEU A 144 0.81 8.92 11.29
N THR A 145 0.61 7.98 10.37
CA THR A 145 -0.43 8.07 9.32
C THR A 145 -1.19 6.75 9.17
N SER A 146 -2.28 6.77 8.41
CA SER A 146 -3.04 5.57 7.99
C SER A 146 -2.39 4.77 6.85
N GLY A 147 -1.15 5.11 6.48
CA GLY A 147 -0.40 4.49 5.38
C GLY A 147 -0.53 5.25 4.05
N SER A 148 0.04 4.69 2.97
CA SER A 148 -0.11 5.24 1.63
C SER A 148 -1.47 4.88 1.03
N TYR A 149 -2.02 5.78 0.21
CA TYR A 149 -3.26 5.55 -0.50
C TYR A 149 -3.23 4.28 -1.36
N ALA A 150 -2.24 4.14 -2.26
CA ALA A 150 -2.25 3.07 -3.26
C ALA A 150 -1.81 1.71 -2.69
N TRP A 151 -0.95 1.69 -1.66
CA TRP A 151 -0.50 0.46 -1.01
C TRP A 151 -0.03 0.71 0.42
N SER A 152 -0.85 0.33 1.39
CA SER A 152 -0.61 0.51 2.83
C SER A 152 -0.56 -0.82 3.58
N GLY A 153 -0.24 -0.76 4.88
CA GLY A 153 -0.26 -1.90 5.77
C GLY A 153 -1.66 -2.32 6.22
N ASN A 154 -2.72 -2.07 5.46
CA ASN A 154 -4.10 -2.33 5.91
C ASN A 154 -4.61 -3.75 5.57
N ALA A 155 -3.87 -4.52 4.76
CA ALA A 155 -4.23 -5.86 4.35
C ALA A 155 -3.05 -6.84 4.47
N VAL A 156 -3.35 -8.13 4.43
CA VAL A 156 -2.33 -9.19 4.37
C VAL A 156 -1.53 -9.04 3.07
N PRO A 157 -0.18 -9.03 3.11
CA PRO A 157 0.63 -8.88 1.92
C PRO A 157 0.38 -9.95 0.86
N ILE A 158 0.44 -9.52 -0.40
CA ILE A 158 0.29 -10.38 -1.57
C ILE A 158 1.59 -11.16 -1.80
N THR A 159 1.46 -12.45 -2.10
CA THR A 159 2.61 -13.28 -2.52
C THR A 159 3.08 -12.77 -3.88
N GLN A 160 4.36 -12.44 -4.01
CA GLN A 160 4.89 -11.88 -5.24
C GLN A 160 6.37 -12.20 -5.45
N VAL A 161 6.82 -12.10 -6.69
CA VAL A 161 8.22 -11.99 -7.07
C VAL A 161 8.46 -10.54 -7.44
N ARG A 162 9.37 -9.86 -6.74
CA ARG A 162 9.71 -8.47 -7.03
C ARG A 162 11.21 -8.30 -7.18
N ILE A 163 11.59 -7.56 -8.21
CA ILE A 163 12.93 -7.07 -8.44
C ILE A 163 12.93 -5.55 -8.40
N GLY A 164 13.92 -4.96 -7.74
CA GLY A 164 14.02 -3.50 -7.66
C GLY A 164 15.11 -3.05 -6.71
N THR A 165 14.92 -1.85 -6.19
CA THR A 165 15.79 -1.26 -5.18
C THR A 165 15.18 -1.41 -3.79
N LYS A 166 16.00 -1.76 -2.79
CA LYS A 166 15.55 -1.83 -1.39
C LYS A 166 15.39 -0.45 -0.73
N ASP A 167 15.99 0.57 -1.31
CA ASP A 167 16.08 1.96 -0.83
C ASP A 167 16.40 2.89 -2.02
N TYR A 168 16.53 4.21 -1.76
CA TYR A 168 16.94 5.16 -2.79
C TYR A 168 18.40 4.97 -3.20
N ALA A 169 18.62 4.31 -4.34
CA ALA A 169 19.91 4.05 -4.94
C ALA A 169 20.49 5.32 -5.59
N PRO A 170 21.64 5.85 -5.14
CA PRO A 170 22.22 7.07 -5.69
C PRO A 170 22.82 6.84 -7.09
N LEU A 171 22.50 7.75 -8.02
CA LEU A 171 23.09 7.77 -9.36
C LEU A 171 24.50 8.34 -9.31
N LYS A 172 25.51 7.48 -9.54
CA LYS A 172 26.93 7.84 -9.38
C LYS A 172 27.37 9.01 -10.27
N PHE A 173 26.87 9.08 -11.50
CA PHE A 173 27.21 10.16 -12.43
C PHE A 173 26.67 11.55 -11.99
N THR A 174 25.67 11.58 -11.10
CA THR A 174 25.15 12.83 -10.49
C THR A 174 25.86 13.20 -9.19
N LYS A 175 26.94 12.48 -8.84
CA LYS A 175 27.63 12.60 -7.54
C LYS A 175 26.67 12.44 -6.35
N GLY A 176 25.64 11.59 -6.50
CA GLY A 176 24.64 11.28 -5.49
C GLY A 176 23.58 12.35 -5.25
N VAL A 177 23.46 13.35 -6.13
CA VAL A 177 22.38 14.35 -6.06
C VAL A 177 21.03 13.71 -6.39
N ILE A 178 20.98 12.85 -7.40
CA ILE A 178 19.77 12.12 -7.78
C ILE A 178 19.87 10.70 -7.26
N SER A 179 18.80 10.20 -6.66
CA SER A 179 18.67 8.80 -6.24
C SER A 179 17.33 8.22 -6.68
N LEU A 180 17.31 6.95 -7.06
CA LEU A 180 16.12 6.28 -7.58
C LEU A 180 15.68 5.17 -6.63
N ASN A 181 14.37 5.06 -6.41
CA ASN A 181 13.75 3.88 -5.84
C ASN A 181 12.73 3.34 -6.85
N ALA A 182 12.99 2.16 -7.41
CA ALA A 182 12.16 1.59 -8.46
C ALA A 182 12.03 0.07 -8.30
N PHE A 183 10.91 -0.47 -8.72
CA PHE A 183 10.71 -1.92 -8.77
C PHE A 183 9.74 -2.33 -9.87
N ILE A 184 9.81 -3.61 -10.21
CA ILE A 184 8.80 -4.34 -10.97
C ILE A 184 8.46 -5.61 -10.19
N SER A 185 7.18 -5.95 -10.13
CA SER A 185 6.69 -7.12 -9.41
C SER A 185 5.58 -7.83 -10.17
N HIS A 186 5.53 -9.14 -9.98
CA HIS A 186 4.42 -9.99 -10.37
C HIS A 186 3.95 -10.79 -9.16
N GLY A 187 2.64 -10.80 -8.89
CA GLY A 187 2.09 -11.46 -7.71
C GLY A 187 0.78 -12.19 -7.97
N TRP A 188 0.34 -12.90 -6.94
CA TRP A 188 -0.85 -13.76 -6.97
C TRP A 188 -1.78 -13.37 -5.84
N PHE A 189 -2.98 -12.90 -6.21
CA PHE A 189 -4.02 -12.63 -5.23
C PHE A 189 -4.53 -13.94 -4.63
N THR A 190 -5.05 -13.85 -3.40
CA THR A 190 -5.76 -14.98 -2.80
C THR A 190 -7.12 -15.12 -3.47
N ASN A 191 -7.52 -16.35 -3.76
CA ASN A 191 -8.83 -16.66 -4.33
C ASN A 191 -9.96 -16.21 -3.37
N THR A 192 -10.99 -15.59 -3.94
CA THR A 192 -12.20 -15.17 -3.25
C THR A 192 -13.42 -15.87 -3.85
N ASP A 193 -14.56 -15.81 -3.17
CA ASP A 193 -15.83 -16.29 -3.71
C ASP A 193 -16.17 -15.73 -5.10
N SER A 194 -15.77 -14.48 -5.35
CA SER A 194 -16.10 -13.69 -6.54
C SER A 194 -15.06 -13.79 -7.64
N MET A 195 -13.78 -13.97 -7.30
CA MET A 195 -12.66 -13.96 -8.25
C MET A 195 -11.62 -15.02 -7.89
N GLN A 196 -11.16 -15.76 -8.90
CA GLN A 196 -10.16 -16.82 -8.77
C GLN A 196 -8.95 -16.50 -9.67
N ASN A 197 -7.75 -16.90 -9.26
CA ASN A 197 -6.52 -16.85 -10.06
C ASN A 197 -6.18 -15.45 -10.62
N VAL A 198 -6.45 -14.39 -9.85
CA VAL A 198 -6.12 -13.01 -10.24
C VAL A 198 -4.63 -12.74 -9.99
N TYR A 199 -4.00 -12.08 -10.96
CA TYR A 199 -2.60 -11.70 -10.87
C TYR A 199 -2.43 -10.22 -10.56
N LEU A 200 -1.32 -9.91 -9.90
CA LEU A 200 -0.81 -8.56 -9.70
C LEU A 200 0.32 -8.33 -10.70
N HIS A 201 0.30 -7.19 -11.39
CA HIS A 201 1.48 -6.57 -11.94
C HIS A 201 1.69 -5.23 -11.22
N ALA A 202 2.89 -4.98 -10.71
CA ALA A 202 3.19 -3.72 -10.02
C ALA A 202 4.51 -3.14 -10.50
N LYS A 203 4.56 -1.83 -10.67
CA LYS A 203 5.79 -1.10 -10.91
C LYS A 203 5.77 0.24 -10.19
N ALA A 204 6.94 0.71 -9.82
CA ALA A 204 7.11 2.02 -9.20
C ALA A 204 8.40 2.67 -9.67
N LEU A 205 8.38 3.99 -9.72
CA LEU A 205 9.57 4.82 -9.90
C LEU A 205 9.43 6.07 -9.04
N PHE A 206 10.31 6.19 -8.06
CA PHE A 206 10.49 7.39 -7.26
C PHE A 206 11.90 7.93 -7.43
N VAL A 207 11.97 9.25 -7.44
CA VAL A 207 13.20 10.03 -7.52
C VAL A 207 13.32 10.84 -6.24
N ARG A 208 14.53 10.86 -5.68
CA ARG A 208 14.95 11.82 -4.67
C ARG A 208 15.98 12.75 -5.29
N ILE A 209 15.76 14.06 -5.12
CA ILE A 209 16.73 15.11 -5.46
C ILE A 209 17.24 15.70 -4.14
N GLY A 210 18.54 15.57 -3.93
CA GLY A 210 19.27 16.08 -2.78
C GLY A 210 20.15 15.02 -2.13
N LYS A 211 21.30 15.46 -1.60
CA LYS A 211 22.25 14.59 -0.91
C LYS A 211 21.79 14.34 0.53
N PRO A 212 22.20 13.22 1.17
CA PRO A 212 21.90 12.96 2.58
C PRO A 212 22.36 14.08 3.54
N THR A 213 23.36 14.86 3.16
CA THR A 213 23.89 15.99 3.95
C THR A 213 23.11 17.29 3.76
N TRP A 214 22.17 17.35 2.81
CA TRP A 214 21.39 18.55 2.54
C TRP A 214 20.24 18.68 3.53
N LYS A 215 19.98 19.92 3.96
CA LYS A 215 18.83 20.24 4.81
C LYS A 215 17.50 20.07 4.09
N VAL A 216 17.49 20.24 2.77
CA VAL A 216 16.29 20.18 1.95
C VAL A 216 16.44 19.09 0.91
N ARG A 217 15.44 18.22 0.81
CA ARG A 217 15.37 17.13 -0.17
C ARG A 217 13.98 17.08 -0.79
N PHE A 218 13.93 16.88 -2.09
CA PHE A 218 12.68 16.74 -2.84
C PHE A 218 12.50 15.29 -3.25
N TYR A 219 11.26 14.83 -3.21
CA TYR A 219 10.87 13.50 -3.63
C TYR A 219 9.70 13.61 -4.59
N GLY A 220 9.69 12.76 -5.60
CA GLY A 220 8.60 12.70 -6.56
C GLY A 220 8.59 11.35 -7.26
N GLY A 221 7.42 10.86 -7.62
CA GLY A 221 7.32 9.63 -8.39
C GLY A 221 5.92 9.10 -8.47
N MET A 222 5.82 7.87 -8.97
CA MET A 222 4.54 7.20 -9.13
C MET A 222 4.64 5.70 -8.88
N ASN A 223 3.53 5.16 -8.38
CA ASN A 223 3.24 3.74 -8.36
C ASN A 223 2.17 3.40 -9.38
N HIS A 224 2.23 2.20 -9.94
CA HIS A 224 1.22 1.65 -10.82
C HIS A 224 1.02 0.17 -10.49
N PHE A 225 -0.19 -0.18 -10.07
CA PHE A 225 -0.65 -1.52 -9.76
C PHE A 225 -1.73 -1.94 -10.75
N VAL A 226 -1.69 -3.18 -11.20
CA VAL A 226 -2.65 -3.75 -12.15
C VAL A 226 -3.12 -5.09 -11.65
N GLN A 227 -4.44 -5.25 -11.50
CA GLN A 227 -5.07 -6.56 -11.35
C GLN A 227 -5.43 -7.06 -12.75
N TRP A 228 -4.98 -8.26 -13.12
CA TRP A 228 -5.19 -8.79 -14.46
C TRP A 228 -5.33 -10.31 -14.44
N GLY A 229 -5.93 -10.86 -15.49
CA GLY A 229 -6.29 -12.26 -15.56
C GLY A 229 -7.32 -12.67 -14.50
N GLY A 230 -7.45 -13.98 -14.32
CA GLY A 230 -8.39 -14.59 -13.38
C GLY A 230 -9.68 -15.06 -14.03
N TYR A 231 -10.54 -15.60 -13.16
CA TYR A 231 -11.80 -16.24 -13.52
C TYR A 231 -12.90 -15.84 -12.53
N SER A 232 -14.11 -15.65 -13.03
CA SER A 232 -15.30 -15.50 -12.21
C SER A 232 -16.51 -16.14 -12.88
N ARG A 233 -17.24 -16.95 -12.12
CA ARG A 233 -18.52 -17.54 -12.55
C ARG A 233 -19.65 -16.51 -12.68
N TYR A 234 -19.46 -15.30 -12.16
CA TYR A 234 -20.46 -14.23 -12.17
C TYR A 234 -20.30 -13.29 -13.37
N LEU A 235 -19.20 -13.40 -14.12
CA LEU A 235 -18.97 -12.58 -15.31
C LEU A 235 -19.69 -13.17 -16.52
N ASN A 236 -20.40 -12.31 -17.24
CA ASN A 236 -21.02 -12.67 -18.51
C ASN A 236 -20.00 -12.63 -19.66
N ASN A 237 -20.41 -13.13 -20.83
CA ASN A 237 -19.55 -13.18 -22.03
C ASN A 237 -19.37 -11.82 -22.74
N SER A 238 -20.03 -10.76 -22.27
CA SER A 238 -19.77 -9.39 -22.76
C SER A 238 -18.53 -8.79 -22.10
N LEU A 239 -18.18 -9.24 -20.89
CA LEU A 239 -17.07 -8.76 -20.08
C LEU A 239 -15.91 -9.77 -19.97
N SER A 240 -16.17 -11.03 -20.27
CA SER A 240 -15.21 -12.13 -20.15
C SER A 240 -15.36 -13.14 -21.30
N ASN A 241 -14.45 -14.09 -21.40
CA ASN A 241 -14.60 -15.26 -22.27
C ASN A 241 -14.94 -16.48 -21.43
N ASN A 242 -16.23 -16.81 -21.30
CA ASN A 242 -16.75 -17.88 -20.43
C ASN A 242 -16.28 -17.74 -18.98
N GLY A 243 -16.32 -16.52 -18.44
CA GLY A 243 -15.88 -16.19 -17.09
C GLY A 243 -14.39 -15.92 -16.95
N TYR A 244 -13.57 -16.18 -17.98
CA TYR A 244 -12.13 -15.92 -17.95
C TYR A 244 -11.81 -14.49 -18.43
N LEU A 245 -10.97 -13.81 -17.65
CA LEU A 245 -10.34 -12.56 -18.07
C LEU A 245 -9.04 -12.83 -18.84
N PRO A 246 -8.59 -11.91 -19.71
CA PRO A 246 -7.35 -12.05 -20.46
C PRO A 246 -6.14 -12.31 -19.54
N SER A 247 -5.45 -13.43 -19.73
CA SER A 247 -4.39 -13.92 -18.83
C SER A 247 -3.13 -14.42 -19.54
N GLY A 248 -3.10 -14.45 -20.87
CA GLY A 248 -1.93 -14.85 -21.65
C GLY A 248 -0.82 -13.79 -21.69
N TRP A 249 0.29 -14.09 -22.38
CA TRP A 249 1.40 -13.15 -22.56
C TRP A 249 0.98 -11.81 -23.17
N GLY A 250 0.01 -11.83 -24.09
CA GLY A 250 -0.58 -10.62 -24.66
C GLY A 250 -1.28 -9.74 -23.62
N ALA A 251 -1.88 -10.33 -22.59
CA ALA A 251 -2.50 -9.61 -21.49
C ALA A 251 -1.45 -9.07 -20.51
N TYR A 252 -0.41 -9.87 -20.20
CA TYR A 252 0.71 -9.41 -19.40
C TYR A 252 1.39 -8.16 -19.98
N LYS A 253 1.67 -8.15 -21.30
CA LYS A 253 2.25 -6.97 -21.97
C LYS A 253 1.38 -5.72 -21.83
N ARG A 254 0.05 -5.88 -21.84
CA ARG A 254 -0.92 -4.78 -21.69
C ARG A 254 -1.04 -4.31 -20.24
N ALA A 255 -0.92 -5.23 -19.27
CA ALA A 255 -0.80 -4.87 -17.86
C ALA A 255 0.50 -4.10 -17.60
N PHE A 256 1.60 -4.50 -18.24
CA PHE A 256 2.89 -3.81 -18.14
C PHE A 256 2.86 -2.43 -18.80
N TRP A 257 2.39 -2.37 -20.05
CA TRP A 257 2.31 -1.18 -20.88
C TRP A 257 0.87 -0.97 -21.37
N PRO A 258 0.05 -0.18 -20.67
CA PRO A 258 -1.35 -0.01 -21.03
C PRO A 258 -1.49 0.70 -22.38
N SER A 259 -1.87 -0.07 -23.41
CA SER A 259 -2.10 0.43 -24.77
C SER A 259 -3.52 0.09 -25.25
N LYS A 260 -4.01 0.82 -26.25
CA LYS A 260 -5.27 0.47 -26.93
C LYS A 260 -5.15 -0.93 -27.54
N ILE A 261 -6.24 -1.68 -27.52
CA ILE A 261 -6.34 -2.98 -28.17
C ILE A 261 -6.99 -2.73 -29.53
N GLU A 262 -6.27 -3.03 -30.61
CA GLU A 262 -6.77 -2.82 -31.98
C GLU A 262 -7.47 -4.07 -32.55
N GLU A 263 -7.21 -5.24 -31.98
CA GLU A 263 -7.72 -6.53 -32.50
C GLU A 263 -9.14 -6.85 -32.00
N LYS A 264 -10.04 -7.13 -32.95
CA LYS A 264 -11.23 -7.95 -32.71
C LYS A 264 -10.92 -9.40 -33.07
N GLY A 265 -10.72 -10.23 -32.04
CA GLY A 265 -10.67 -11.70 -32.17
C GLY A 265 -9.26 -12.28 -32.33
N GLY A 266 -8.80 -12.98 -31.29
CA GLY A 266 -7.60 -13.82 -31.38
C GLY A 266 -6.91 -14.10 -30.04
N SER A 267 -7.03 -13.21 -29.07
CA SER A 267 -6.22 -13.27 -27.85
C SER A 267 -7.00 -13.29 -26.52
N GLY A 268 -8.30 -13.62 -26.58
CA GLY A 268 -9.17 -13.75 -25.40
C GLY A 268 -9.70 -12.42 -24.84
N PHE A 269 -9.41 -11.29 -25.49
CA PHE A 269 -9.95 -9.98 -25.14
C PHE A 269 -11.39 -9.83 -25.64
N THR A 270 -12.19 -9.12 -24.85
CA THR A 270 -13.59 -8.82 -25.14
C THR A 270 -13.76 -7.41 -25.70
N ALA A 271 -14.96 -7.08 -26.17
CA ALA A 271 -15.28 -5.71 -26.58
C ALA A 271 -15.07 -4.69 -25.43
N PHE A 272 -15.27 -5.12 -24.18
CA PHE A 272 -14.99 -4.31 -23.00
C PHE A 272 -13.49 -3.99 -22.87
N ASP A 273 -12.61 -4.97 -23.09
CA ASP A 273 -11.16 -4.76 -23.08
C ASP A 273 -10.69 -3.84 -24.20
N THR A 274 -11.36 -3.89 -25.37
CA THR A 274 -11.09 -2.99 -26.51
C THR A 274 -11.52 -1.56 -26.23
N ALA A 275 -12.67 -1.36 -25.58
CA ALA A 275 -13.14 -0.04 -25.17
C ALA A 275 -12.26 0.57 -24.06
N ASN A 276 -11.74 -0.28 -23.16
CA ASN A 276 -10.92 0.11 -22.03
C ASN A 276 -9.43 -0.24 -22.23
N ARG A 277 -8.68 -0.32 -21.13
CA ARG A 277 -7.38 -1.00 -21.05
C ARG A 277 -7.61 -2.33 -20.34
N SER A 278 -6.88 -3.36 -20.73
CA SER A 278 -7.07 -4.68 -20.12
C SER A 278 -6.46 -4.74 -18.72
N GLY A 279 -7.27 -5.19 -17.77
CA GLY A 279 -6.94 -5.18 -16.35
C GLY A 279 -7.47 -3.94 -15.63
N ASN A 280 -7.50 -4.01 -14.31
CA ASN A 280 -7.84 -2.90 -13.44
C ASN A 280 -6.56 -2.16 -13.04
N HIS A 281 -6.40 -0.91 -13.49
CA HIS A 281 -5.19 -0.11 -13.30
C HIS A 281 -5.42 0.96 -12.24
N LEU A 282 -4.54 1.02 -11.24
CA LEU A 282 -4.58 2.06 -10.23
C LEU A 282 -3.19 2.45 -9.76
N GLY A 283 -3.09 3.60 -9.12
CA GLY A 283 -1.83 4.05 -8.56
C GLY A 283 -1.91 5.36 -7.83
N SER A 284 -0.75 5.94 -7.58
CA SER A 284 -0.64 7.29 -7.05
C SER A 284 0.55 8.02 -7.66
N VAL A 285 0.41 9.33 -7.79
CA VAL A 285 1.52 10.27 -8.02
C VAL A 285 1.80 10.95 -6.70
N ASP A 286 3.03 10.85 -6.22
CA ASP A 286 3.41 11.38 -4.92
C ASP A 286 4.50 12.43 -5.09
N ILE A 287 4.37 13.53 -4.34
CA ILE A 287 5.38 14.59 -4.27
C ILE A 287 5.62 14.90 -2.80
N ALA A 288 6.88 15.09 -2.41
CA ALA A 288 7.21 15.50 -1.07
C ALA A 288 8.43 16.41 -0.98
N LEU A 289 8.44 17.19 0.09
CA LEU A 289 9.53 18.04 0.56
C LEU A 289 9.93 17.58 1.96
N GLU A 290 11.19 17.23 2.12
CA GLU A 290 11.79 16.94 3.42
C GLU A 290 12.70 18.08 3.86
N LEU A 291 12.50 18.56 5.09
CA LEU A 291 13.31 19.56 5.75
C LEU A 291 13.93 18.97 7.02
N SER A 292 15.24 18.73 6.97
CA SER A 292 16.02 18.19 8.07
C SER A 292 16.73 19.31 8.85
N LEU A 293 16.28 19.53 10.08
CA LEU A 293 16.89 20.41 11.07
C LEU A 293 17.70 19.59 12.07
N ARG A 294 18.42 20.26 12.99
CA ARG A 294 19.32 19.58 13.96
C ARG A 294 18.62 18.54 14.86
N ARG A 295 17.35 18.76 15.21
CA ARG A 295 16.57 17.92 16.15
C ARG A 295 15.24 17.45 15.60
N THR A 296 14.86 17.89 14.41
CA THR A 296 13.52 17.69 13.85
C THR A 296 13.63 17.46 12.36
N ASN A 297 12.81 16.55 11.85
CA ASN A 297 12.67 16.32 10.42
C ASN A 297 11.20 16.52 10.06
N PHE A 298 10.93 17.40 9.09
CA PHE A 298 9.58 17.62 8.58
C PHE A 298 9.46 17.01 7.20
N LEU A 299 8.41 16.23 6.98
CA LEU A 299 8.04 15.69 5.67
C LEU A 299 6.68 16.25 5.28
N PHE A 300 6.67 17.14 4.28
CA PHE A 300 5.45 17.64 3.67
C PHE A 300 5.21 16.82 2.40
N TYR A 301 4.07 16.17 2.27
CA TYR A 301 3.80 15.33 1.12
C TYR A 301 2.33 15.39 0.69
N ILE A 302 2.10 15.11 -0.59
CA ILE A 302 0.79 14.91 -1.18
C ILE A 302 0.83 13.64 -2.03
N GLN A 303 -0.22 12.83 -1.92
CA GLN A 303 -0.46 11.68 -2.78
C GLN A 303 -1.73 11.95 -3.58
N ARG A 304 -1.65 11.83 -4.90
CA ARG A 304 -2.80 11.94 -5.79
C ARG A 304 -3.08 10.58 -6.41
N PRO A 305 -4.14 9.90 -5.98
CA PRO A 305 -4.51 8.63 -6.58
C PRO A 305 -5.03 8.80 -7.99
N TRP A 306 -4.92 7.74 -8.78
CA TRP A 306 -5.48 7.66 -10.12
C TRP A 306 -5.93 6.23 -10.39
N GLU A 307 -7.07 6.11 -11.07
CA GLU A 307 -7.71 4.83 -11.48
C GLU A 307 -7.85 4.74 -13.01
N ASP A 308 -7.59 5.85 -13.71
CA ASP A 308 -7.57 5.93 -15.16
C ASP A 308 -6.46 6.87 -15.63
N MET A 309 -6.26 6.93 -16.95
CA MET A 309 -5.22 7.76 -17.56
C MET A 309 -5.52 9.27 -17.42
N SER A 310 -6.74 9.67 -17.06
CA SER A 310 -7.11 11.07 -16.85
C SER A 310 -6.52 11.61 -15.54
N GLY A 311 -6.44 10.78 -14.49
CA GLY A 311 -5.86 11.14 -13.19
C GLY A 311 -4.32 11.26 -13.18
N VAL A 312 -3.64 10.76 -14.22
CA VAL A 312 -2.18 10.88 -14.37
C VAL A 312 -1.77 12.26 -14.92
N VAL A 313 -2.67 12.94 -15.64
CA VAL A 313 -2.41 14.29 -16.15
C VAL A 313 -2.43 15.27 -14.97
N LEU A 314 -1.25 15.80 -14.64
CA LEU A 314 -1.13 16.91 -13.69
C LEU A 314 -1.71 18.17 -14.33
N VAL A 315 -3.03 18.34 -14.28
CA VAL A 315 -3.66 19.61 -14.62
C VAL A 315 -3.27 20.60 -13.51
N ILE A 316 -2.24 21.39 -13.76
CA ILE A 316 -2.00 22.63 -13.04
C ILE A 316 -3.10 23.55 -13.54
N TYR A 317 -4.08 23.85 -12.69
CA TYR A 317 -5.00 24.95 -12.96
C TYR A 317 -4.16 26.21 -13.08
N GLN A 318 -3.91 26.64 -14.32
CA GLN A 318 -3.48 28.00 -14.59
C GLN A 318 -4.68 28.87 -14.24
N MET A 319 -4.61 29.59 -13.12
CA MET A 319 -5.55 30.68 -12.88
C MET A 319 -5.24 31.77 -13.91
N GLU A 320 -5.84 31.65 -15.10
CA GLU A 320 -5.99 32.80 -15.97
C GLU A 320 -7.03 33.71 -15.34
N HIS A 321 -6.55 34.86 -14.85
CA HIS A 321 -7.40 35.97 -14.48
C HIS A 321 -8.07 36.49 -15.77
N THR A 322 -9.21 35.92 -16.13
CA THR A 322 -10.01 36.41 -17.25
C THR A 322 -10.78 37.63 -16.75
N GLU A 323 -10.35 38.83 -17.19
CA GLU A 323 -11.21 40.01 -17.13
C GLU A 323 -12.50 39.72 -17.90
N TYR A 324 -13.63 39.81 -17.21
CA TYR A 324 -14.95 39.75 -17.80
C TYR A 324 -15.15 40.97 -18.71
N VAL A 325 -14.95 40.79 -20.02
CA VAL A 325 -15.57 41.65 -21.04
C VAL A 325 -16.69 40.85 -21.68
N GLY A 326 -17.92 41.26 -21.40
CA GLY A 326 -19.12 40.55 -21.82
C GLY A 326 -19.28 40.44 -23.34
N LYS A 327 -19.75 39.27 -23.79
CA LYS A 327 -20.85 39.09 -24.75
C LYS A 327 -21.11 37.59 -25.01
N THR A 328 -22.30 37.18 -24.59
CA THR A 328 -23.24 36.25 -25.25
C THR A 328 -22.77 34.89 -25.80
N ALA A 329 -23.29 33.84 -25.13
CA ALA A 329 -23.83 32.57 -25.64
C ALA A 329 -22.93 31.59 -26.42
N LEU A 330 -22.77 30.36 -25.89
CA LEU A 330 -23.46 29.16 -26.40
C LEU A 330 -23.15 27.89 -25.55
N GLN A 331 -24.24 27.30 -25.04
CA GLN A 331 -24.54 25.90 -24.71
C GLN A 331 -23.47 24.97 -24.10
N SER A 332 -23.73 24.60 -22.85
CA SER A 332 -23.25 23.39 -22.17
C SER A 332 -24.20 22.21 -22.45
N PRO A 333 -23.70 20.97 -22.60
CA PRO A 333 -24.48 19.77 -22.32
C PRO A 333 -24.03 19.18 -20.98
N TYR A 334 -24.84 19.38 -19.94
CA TYR A 334 -24.88 18.51 -18.77
C TYR A 334 -25.72 17.29 -19.13
N VAL A 335 -25.16 16.08 -18.95
CA VAL A 335 -25.93 14.84 -18.89
C VAL A 335 -26.12 14.51 -17.42
N VAL A 336 -27.38 14.58 -16.99
CA VAL A 336 -27.91 14.11 -15.71
C VAL A 336 -28.18 12.62 -15.85
N PHE A 337 -27.76 11.82 -14.85
CA PHE A 337 -28.22 10.44 -14.69
C PHE A 337 -29.39 10.46 -13.72
N ASP A 338 -30.57 10.00 -14.18
CA ASP A 338 -31.63 9.45 -13.33
C ASP A 338 -31.34 7.97 -13.01
#